data_AF-A0AAW5LME6-F1
#
_entry.id   AF-A0AAW5LME6-F1
#
_cell.length_a   1.000
_cell.length_b   1.000
_cell.length_c   1.000
_cell.angle_alpha   90.00
_cell.angle_beta   90.00
_cell.angle_gamma   90.00
#
_symmetry.space_group_name_H-M   'P 1'
#
loop_
_entity.id
_entity.type
_entity.pdbx_description
1 polymer ?
#
loop_
_entity_poly.entity_id
_entity_poly.type
_entity_poly.pdbx_seq_one_letter_code
_entity_poly.pdbx_strand_id
1 'polypeptide(L)' 'MKNKWLIDKRNELGLTQQDLANKTGVHRSYIAMIEKGTRTPSVTVAKKIAKEINVEWVIFFNCICDDLTQIVN' A
#
# COMPACT_ATOMS: atom_id res chain seq x y z
N MET A 1 1.55 -1.87 11.50
CA MET A 1 1.88 -1.60 10.08
C MET A 1 1.07 -0.38 9.66
N LYS A 2 1.69 0.68 9.12
CA LYS A 2 0.94 1.89 8.73
C LYS A 2 -0.04 1.60 7.58
N ASN A 3 0.39 0.82 6.59
CA ASN A 3 -0.42 0.51 5.42
C ASN A 3 -1.08 -0.86 5.59
N LYS A 4 -1.88 -1.04 6.65
CA LYS A 4 -2.60 -2.31 6.88
C LYS A 4 -3.51 -2.67 5.70
N TRP A 5 -4.18 -1.68 5.12
CA TRP A 5 -5.03 -1.85 3.94
C TRP A 5 -4.31 -2.51 2.75
N LEU A 6 -3.02 -2.23 2.56
CA LEU A 6 -2.22 -2.81 1.48
C LEU A 6 -1.98 -4.30 1.72
N ILE A 7 -1.71 -4.68 2.97
CA ILE A 7 -1.50 -6.07 3.38
C ILE A 7 -2.78 -6.86 3.18
N ASP A 8 -3.91 -6.31 3.62
CA ASP A 8 -5.22 -6.95 3.52
C ASP A 8 -5.58 -7.20 2.05
N LYS A 9 -5.50 -6.16 1.19
CA LYS A 9 -5.75 -6.29 -0.25
C LYS A 9 -4.84 -7.29 -0.96
N ARG A 10 -3.54 -7.30 -0.60
CA ARG A 10 -2.59 -8.28 -1.15
C ARG A 10 -2.97 -9.71 -0.74
N ASN A 11 -3.33 -9.92 0.52
CA ASN A 11 -3.71 -11.23 1.05
C ASN A 11 -5.05 -11.73 0.48
N GLU A 12 -6.03 -10.84 0.28
CA GLU A 12 -7.31 -11.16 -0.38
C GLU A 12 -7.10 -11.75 -1.79
N LEU A 13 -6.04 -11.32 -2.47
CA LEU A 13 -5.65 -11.80 -3.79
C LEU A 13 -4.70 -13.01 -3.74
N GLY A 14 -4.40 -13.55 -2.56
CA GLY A 14 -3.51 -14.69 -2.37
C GLY A 14 -2.04 -14.41 -2.73
N LEU A 15 -1.64 -13.13 -2.83
CA LEU A 15 -0.29 -12.75 -3.24
C LEU A 15 0.63 -12.70 -2.02
N THR A 16 1.86 -13.20 -2.14
CA THR A 16 2.93 -12.90 -1.18
C THR A 16 3.55 -11.53 -1.47
N GLN A 17 4.35 -11.00 -0.55
CA GLN A 17 5.16 -9.79 -0.82
C GLN A 17 6.10 -9.98 -2.01
N GLN A 18 6.60 -11.21 -2.22
CA GLN A 18 7.45 -11.54 -3.37
C GLN A 18 6.67 -11.53 -4.68
N ASP A 19 5.43 -12.04 -4.68
CA ASP A 19 4.58 -12.03 -5.87
C ASP A 19 4.25 -10.61 -6.31
N LEU A 20 3.86 -9.75 -5.36
CA LEU A 20 3.59 -8.34 -5.65
C LEU A 20 4.85 -7.61 -6.13
N ALA A 21 6.02 -7.93 -5.57
CA ALA A 21 7.30 -7.40 -6.01
C ALA A 21 7.62 -7.79 -7.46
N ASN A 22 7.44 -9.07 -7.81
CA ASN A 22 7.64 -9.60 -9.16
C ASN A 22 6.70 -8.91 -10.17
N LYS A 23 5.41 -8.77 -9.83
CA LYS A 23 4.40 -8.13 -10.68
C LYS A 23 4.66 -6.64 -10.91
N THR A 24 5.23 -5.94 -9.94
CA THR A 24 5.45 -4.49 -10.01
C THR A 24 6.87 -4.12 -10.45
N GLY A 25 7.77 -5.10 -10.55
CA GLY A 25 9.17 -4.90 -10.94
C GLY A 25 9.99 -4.15 -9.90
N VAL A 26 9.71 -4.38 -8.62
CA VAL A 26 10.45 -3.79 -7.49
C VAL A 26 10.99 -4.89 -6.59
N HIS A 27 11.87 -4.53 -5.64
CA HIS A 27 12.42 -5.50 -4.70
C HIS A 27 11.40 -5.86 -3.61
N ARG A 28 11.39 -7.12 -3.15
CA ARG A 28 10.48 -7.58 -2.08
C ARG A 28 10.63 -6.81 -0.78
N SER A 29 11.85 -6.40 -0.43
CA SER A 29 12.07 -5.52 0.74
C SER A 29 11.40 -4.16 0.59
N TYR A 30 11.28 -3.63 -0.64
CA TYR A 30 10.61 -2.36 -0.88
C TYR A 30 9.10 -2.47 -0.63
N ILE A 31 8.46 -3.55 -1.08
CA ILE A 31 7.07 -3.86 -0.72
C ILE A 31 6.89 -3.93 0.79
N ALA A 32 7.78 -4.64 1.50
CA ALA A 32 7.73 -4.74 2.95
C ALA A 32 7.87 -3.37 3.66
N MET A 33 8.74 -2.49 3.16
CA MET A 33 8.89 -1.13 3.69
C MET A 33 7.64 -0.27 3.44
N ILE A 34 7.00 -0.43 2.28
CA ILE A 34 5.74 0.24 1.97
C ILE A 34 4.63 -0.25 2.90
N GLU A 35 4.46 -1.57 3.09
CA GLU A 35 3.47 -2.11 4.04
C GLU A 35 3.69 -1.63 5.47
N LYS A 36 4.97 -1.53 5.90
CA LYS A 36 5.33 -0.98 7.21
C LYS A 36 5.06 0.52 7.31
N GLY A 37 5.06 1.24 6.19
CA GLY A 37 4.95 2.70 6.11
C GLY A 37 6.26 3.45 6.28
N THR A 38 7.40 2.74 6.25
CA THR A 38 8.72 3.38 6.33
C THR A 38 9.19 3.92 4.97
N ARG A 39 8.47 3.59 3.89
CA ARG A 39 8.65 4.18 2.56
C ARG A 39 7.31 4.48 1.92
N THR A 40 7.25 5.63 1.28
CA THR A 40 6.20 5.97 0.30
C THR A 40 6.69 5.53 -1.08
N PRO A 41 5.88 4.82 -1.89
CA PRO A 41 6.23 4.51 -3.26
C PRO A 41 6.33 5.78 -4.12
N SER A 42 7.12 5.75 -5.20
CA SER A 42 7.00 6.77 -6.25
C SER A 42 5.63 6.67 -6.93
N VAL A 43 5.16 7.73 -7.59
CA VAL A 43 3.88 7.72 -8.34
C VAL A 43 3.83 6.54 -9.32
N THR A 44 4.92 6.28 -10.02
CA THR A 44 5.03 5.15 -10.96
C THR A 44 4.84 3.80 -10.27
N VAL A 45 5.49 3.59 -9.13
CA VAL A 45 5.36 2.33 -8.36
C VAL A 45 3.96 2.23 -7.73
N ALA A 46 3.43 3.33 -7.20
CA ALA A 46 2.09 3.41 -6.64
C ALA A 46 1.03 2.96 -7.66
N LYS A 47 1.09 3.48 -8.90
CA LYS A 47 0.20 3.07 -10.00
C LYS A 47 0.32 1.59 -10.34
N LYS A 48 1.54 1.05 -10.37
CA LYS A 48 1.76 -0.39 -10.62
C LYS A 48 1.17 -1.25 -9.51
N ILE A 49 1.45 -0.95 -8.25
CA ILE A 49 0.92 -1.69 -7.11
C ILE A 49 -0.61 -1.62 -7.11
N ALA A 50 -1.16 -0.40 -7.25
CA ALA A 50 -2.59 -0.15 -7.24
C ALA A 50 -3.35 -0.94 -8.33
N LYS A 51 -2.76 -1.03 -9.53
CA LYS A 51 -3.28 -1.87 -10.61
C LYS A 51 -3.31 -3.35 -10.25
N GLU A 52 -2.26 -3.88 -9.63
CA GLU A 52 -2.20 -5.31 -9.27
C GLU A 52 -3.14 -5.69 -8.13
N ILE A 53 -3.51 -4.74 -7.27
CA ILE A 53 -4.38 -4.99 -6.11
C ILE A 53 -5.78 -4.37 -6.22
N ASN A 54 -6.13 -3.83 -7.40
CA ASN A 54 -7.42 -3.22 -7.72
C ASN A 54 -7.87 -2.11 -6.75
N VAL A 55 -7.00 -1.12 -6.52
CA VAL A 55 -7.32 0.10 -5.74
C VAL A 55 -6.89 1.36 -6.49
N GLU A 56 -7.32 2.53 -6.00
CA GLU A 56 -6.85 3.81 -6.49
C GLU A 56 -5.46 4.15 -5.93
N TRP A 57 -4.50 4.49 -6.80
CA TRP A 57 -3.11 4.74 -6.39
C TRP A 57 -2.93 5.96 -5.48
N VAL A 58 -3.89 6.89 -5.48
CA VAL A 58 -3.85 8.09 -4.63
C VAL A 58 -3.90 7.75 -3.14
N ILE A 59 -4.40 6.57 -2.76
CA ILE A 59 -4.45 6.11 -1.36
C ILE A 59 -3.07 6.10 -0.68
N PHE A 60 -1.97 5.95 -1.43
CA PHE A 60 -0.60 6.03 -0.91
C PHE A 60 -0.20 7.43 -0.45
N PHE A 61 -0.93 8.46 -0.88
CA PHE A 61 -0.64 9.88 -0.66
C PHE A 61 -1.76 10.60 0.08
N ASN A 62 -2.87 9.91 0.36
CA ASN A 62 -3.91 10.45 1.21
C ASN A 62 -3.32 10.56 2.62
N CYS A 63 -3.08 11.81 3.04
CA CYS A 63 -2.78 12.10 4.43
C CYS A 63 -4.08 11.90 5.20
N ILE A 64 -4.31 10.69 5.70
CA ILE A 64 -5.22 10.52 6.83
C ILE A 64 -4.38 10.99 8.01
N CYS A 65 -4.54 12.27 8.37
CA CYS A 65 -4.19 12.72 9.69
C CYS A 65 -5.04 11.88 10.65
N ASP A 66 -4.42 10.89 11.28
CA ASP A 66 -4.94 10.25 12.47
C ASP A 66 -4.88 11.29 13.60
N ASP A 67 -5.77 12.27 13.55
CA ASP A 67 -6.14 13.03 14.73
C ASP A 67 -7.59 13.52 14.58
N LEU A 68 -8.34 13.35 15.66
CA LEU A 68 -9.77 13.54 15.80
C LEU A 68 -10.61 12.37 15.30
N THR A 69 -10.82 11.41 16.21
CA THR A 69 -12.18 11.02 16.58
C THR A 69 -13.10 12.23 16.40
N GLN A 70 -13.92 12.24 15.35
CA GLN A 70 -15.01 13.21 15.24
C GLN A 70 -16.03 12.88 16.34
N ILE A 71 -15.75 13.35 17.55
CA ILE A 71 -16.78 13.85 18.44
C ILE A 71 -17.33 15.09 17.74
N VAL A 72 -18.44 14.93 17.03
CA VAL A 72 -19.57 15.85 16.77
C VAL A 72 -20.42 15.16 15.68
N ASN A 73 -21.66 14.72 15.87
CA ASN A 73 -22.72 14.99 16.84
C ASN A 73 -23.30 13.68 17.41
#